data_AF-A0A5C7IA06-F1
#
_entry.id   AF-A0A5C7IA06-F1
#
_cell.length_a   1.000
_cell.length_b   1.000
_cell.length_c   1.000
_cell.angle_alpha   90.00
_cell.angle_beta   90.00
_cell.angle_gamma   90.00
#
_symmetry.space_group_name_H-M   'P 1'
#
loop_
_entity.id
_entity.type
_entity.pdbx_description
1 polymer ?
#
loop_
_entity_poly.entity_id
_entity_poly.type
_entity_poly.pdbx_seq_one_letter_code
_entity_poly.pdbx_strand_id
1 'polypeptide(L)'
;MYSWFGSKNSAMVMGMVLLLLLCSYNAYSVSAETTMHTNNWAVLVCTSRFWFNYRHMANTLSLYRTVKRLGIPDERIILMLADDMACNARNKYPAQVFNNENHRLNLYGDNVEVDYRGYEVTVENFLRVLTGRHQTAVPRSKRLLSDEGSHILLYMTGHGGDEFLKFQDSEELQSHDLADAVKQMKEKRRFKELLIMVDTCQAATLFSQVGVSVVDRFTYYTLAFFEKLNMYDNASLSSLFTSYNPNLLMSNAYYRTDLYQRYLEEAPVTTFFGSVMETIHTDSAYRILSRRNSQKVKMPLQQSVDQGERRPLTNSEVQDQTSDTTKECSSELNVPLHGFFWV
;
A
#
# COMPACT_ATOMS: atom_id res chain seq x y z
N MET A 1 -28.88 -61.74 -61.10
CA MET A 1 -27.81 -60.72 -61.07
C MET A 1 -28.47 -59.39 -61.38
N TYR A 2 -28.59 -58.41 -60.49
CA TYR A 2 -27.68 -57.96 -59.44
C TYR A 2 -28.45 -57.40 -58.23
N SER A 3 -27.93 -57.67 -57.03
CA SER A 3 -28.36 -57.07 -55.76
C SER A 3 -27.86 -55.63 -55.64
N TRP A 4 -28.70 -54.73 -55.14
CA TRP A 4 -28.34 -53.37 -54.77
C TRP A 4 -27.98 -53.34 -53.28
N PHE A 5 -26.69 -53.24 -52.97
CA PHE A 5 -26.14 -53.03 -51.62
C PHE A 5 -25.19 -51.83 -51.67
N GLY A 6 -25.38 -50.87 -50.76
CA GLY A 6 -24.46 -49.74 -50.52
C GLY A 6 -25.11 -48.37 -50.81
N SER A 7 -25.12 -47.39 -49.90
CA SER A 7 -24.44 -47.30 -48.61
C SER A 7 -25.12 -46.22 -47.77
N LYS A 8 -25.75 -46.64 -46.67
CA LYS A 8 -26.27 -45.79 -45.59
C LYS A 8 -25.14 -45.11 -44.78
N ASN A 9 -23.87 -45.32 -45.14
CA ASN A 9 -22.72 -44.88 -44.34
C ASN A 9 -22.37 -43.40 -44.54
N SER A 10 -22.73 -42.78 -45.68
CA SER A 10 -22.39 -41.37 -45.93
C SER A 10 -23.16 -40.41 -45.01
N ALA A 11 -24.45 -40.68 -44.78
CA ALA A 11 -25.29 -39.87 -43.88
C ALA A 11 -24.88 -40.03 -42.41
N MET A 12 -24.43 -41.22 -42.00
CA MET A 12 -24.01 -41.50 -40.63
C MET A 12 -22.66 -40.83 -40.31
N VAL A 13 -21.71 -40.83 -41.27
CA VAL A 13 -20.42 -40.15 -41.13
C VAL A 13 -20.60 -38.63 -41.10
N MET A 14 -21.46 -38.08 -41.98
CA MET A 14 -21.75 -36.65 -42.02
C MET A 14 -22.48 -36.17 -40.75
N GLY A 15 -23.37 -37.00 -40.18
CA GLY A 15 -24.02 -36.75 -38.89
C GLY A 15 -23.06 -36.76 -37.69
N MET A 16 -22.10 -37.70 -37.66
CA MET A 16 -21.08 -37.74 -36.59
C MET A 16 -20.10 -36.56 -36.67
N VAL A 17 -19.73 -36.10 -37.86
CA VAL A 17 -18.87 -34.92 -38.03
C VAL A 17 -19.60 -33.64 -37.59
N LEU A 18 -20.90 -33.50 -37.89
CA LEU A 18 -21.70 -32.37 -37.43
C LEU A 18 -21.89 -32.38 -35.91
N LEU A 19 -22.08 -33.57 -35.30
CA LEU A 19 -22.20 -33.73 -33.85
C LEU A 19 -20.88 -33.40 -33.14
N LEU A 20 -19.74 -33.83 -33.68
CA LEU A 20 -18.41 -33.50 -33.15
C LEU A 20 -18.11 -32.00 -33.27
N LEU A 21 -18.50 -31.36 -34.38
CA LEU A 21 -18.37 -29.90 -34.57
C LEU A 21 -19.26 -29.11 -33.60
N LEU A 22 -20.49 -29.57 -33.35
CA LEU A 22 -21.42 -28.97 -32.37
C LEU A 22 -21.00 -29.21 -30.92
N CYS A 23 -20.36 -30.36 -30.62
CA CYS A 23 -19.75 -30.63 -29.31
C CYS A 23 -18.50 -29.77 -29.07
N SER A 24 -17.71 -29.47 -30.10
CA SER A 24 -16.59 -28.53 -29.98
C SER A 24 -17.02 -27.05 -29.88
N TYR A 25 -18.23 -26.71 -30.33
CA TYR A 25 -18.74 -25.33 -30.25
C TYR A 25 -19.26 -24.96 -28.84
N ASN A 26 -19.55 -25.94 -27.99
CA ASN A 26 -20.12 -25.72 -26.65
C ASN A 26 -19.14 -25.96 -25.49
N ALA A 27 -17.86 -26.22 -25.76
CA ALA A 27 -16.88 -26.62 -24.74
C ALA A 27 -15.74 -25.62 -24.49
N TYR A 28 -15.89 -24.35 -24.90
CA TYR A 28 -14.96 -23.27 -24.53
C TYR A 28 -15.66 -22.16 -23.75
N SER A 29 -16.41 -22.57 -22.72
CA SER A 29 -16.69 -21.68 -21.60
C SER A 29 -15.41 -21.62 -20.76
N VAL A 30 -14.47 -20.76 -21.13
CA VAL A 30 -13.47 -20.27 -20.18
C VAL A 30 -14.28 -19.49 -19.14
N SER A 31 -14.69 -20.15 -18.07
CA SER A 31 -15.06 -19.42 -16.87
C SER A 31 -13.82 -18.65 -16.48
N ALA A 32 -13.81 -17.34 -16.70
CA ALA A 32 -12.86 -16.48 -16.02
C ALA A 32 -13.05 -16.79 -14.54
N GLU A 33 -12.11 -17.52 -13.94
CA GLU A 33 -12.07 -17.66 -12.49
C GLU A 33 -11.93 -16.25 -11.95
N THR A 34 -13.05 -15.68 -11.49
CA THR A 34 -13.05 -14.43 -10.76
C THR A 34 -12.31 -14.73 -9.47
N THR A 35 -10.99 -14.50 -9.44
CA THR A 35 -10.16 -14.78 -8.27
C THR A 35 -10.82 -14.13 -7.07
N MET A 36 -11.22 -14.93 -6.08
CA MET A 36 -11.89 -14.38 -4.91
C MET A 36 -10.90 -13.48 -4.17
N HIS A 37 -11.39 -12.36 -3.66
CA HIS A 37 -10.56 -11.47 -2.84
C HIS A 37 -10.21 -12.20 -1.54
N THR A 38 -8.92 -12.25 -1.20
CA THR A 38 -8.43 -13.04 -0.06
C THR A 38 -7.83 -12.19 1.04
N ASN A 39 -7.14 -11.10 0.71
CA ASN A 39 -6.41 -10.31 1.68
C ASN A 39 -6.10 -8.89 1.18
N ASN A 40 -5.74 -8.01 2.12
CA ASN A 40 -5.33 -6.62 1.86
C ASN A 40 -3.89 -6.40 2.33
N TRP A 41 -3.10 -5.74 1.49
CA TRP A 41 -1.74 -5.29 1.77
C TRP A 41 -1.65 -3.77 1.69
N ALA A 42 -0.75 -3.18 2.48
CA ALA A 42 -0.39 -1.77 2.37
C ALA A 42 1.11 -1.60 2.18
N VAL A 43 1.52 -0.73 1.25
CA VAL A 43 2.90 -0.28 1.08
C VAL A 43 2.91 1.22 1.28
N LEU A 44 3.53 1.69 2.37
CA LEU A 44 3.47 3.07 2.83
C LEU A 44 4.88 3.68 2.82
N VAL A 45 5.11 4.69 2.00
CA VAL A 45 6.45 5.21 1.72
C VAL A 45 6.54 6.71 2.00
N CYS A 46 7.41 7.10 2.94
CA CYS A 46 7.89 8.47 3.09
C CYS A 46 9.27 8.58 2.44
N THR A 47 9.36 9.34 1.34
CA THR A 47 10.60 9.40 0.53
C THR A 47 11.54 10.55 0.92
N SER A 48 11.06 11.55 1.66
CA SER A 48 11.83 12.75 2.02
C SER A 48 12.58 12.63 3.34
N ARG A 49 13.66 13.41 3.44
CA ARG A 49 14.52 13.49 4.64
C ARG A 49 14.49 14.90 5.23
N PHE A 50 15.14 15.05 6.39
CA PHE A 50 15.32 16.30 7.11
C PHE A 50 14.06 16.86 7.79
N TRP A 51 14.31 17.64 8.85
CA TRP A 51 13.29 18.16 9.75
C TRP A 51 12.20 18.99 9.07
N PHE A 52 12.53 19.79 8.04
CA PHE A 52 11.56 20.61 7.33
C PHE A 52 10.53 19.77 6.53
N ASN A 53 10.81 18.48 6.34
CA ASN A 53 9.91 17.52 5.70
C ASN A 53 9.15 16.64 6.71
N TYR A 54 9.09 17.04 7.98
CA TYR A 54 8.36 16.35 9.05
C TYR A 54 6.95 15.90 8.64
N ARG A 55 6.25 16.74 7.85
CA ARG A 55 4.89 16.47 7.35
C ARG A 55 4.78 15.15 6.57
N HIS A 56 5.77 14.78 5.77
CA HIS A 56 5.73 13.56 4.96
C HIS A 56 5.74 12.32 5.87
N MET A 57 6.60 12.31 6.89
CA MET A 57 6.64 11.21 7.86
C MET A 57 5.36 11.16 8.71
N ALA A 58 4.85 12.31 9.16
CA ALA A 58 3.59 12.37 9.90
C ALA A 58 2.40 11.86 9.06
N ASN A 59 2.36 12.19 7.77
CA ASN A 59 1.36 11.72 6.83
C ASN A 59 1.39 10.18 6.67
N THR A 60 2.57 9.61 6.41
CA THR A 60 2.75 8.16 6.30
C THR A 60 2.36 7.42 7.58
N LEU A 61 2.80 7.91 8.74
CA LEU A 61 2.45 7.30 10.04
C LEU A 61 0.95 7.41 10.34
N SER A 62 0.29 8.48 9.90
CA SER A 62 -1.15 8.63 10.05
C SER A 62 -1.92 7.59 9.24
N LEU A 63 -1.49 7.32 8.00
CA LEU A 63 -2.08 6.25 7.20
C LEU A 63 -1.77 4.85 7.77
N TYR A 64 -0.54 4.63 8.23
CA TYR A 64 -0.16 3.39 8.92
C TYR A 64 -1.10 3.07 10.08
N ARG A 65 -1.38 4.06 10.94
CA ARG A 65 -2.35 3.90 12.03
C ARG A 65 -3.78 3.66 11.54
N THR A 66 -4.16 4.30 10.44
CA THR A 66 -5.50 4.16 9.86
C THR A 66 -5.73 2.75 9.34
N VAL A 67 -4.81 2.21 8.52
CA VAL A 67 -4.93 0.84 8.00
C VAL A 67 -4.86 -0.21 9.11
N LYS A 68 -4.04 0.01 10.15
CA LYS A 68 -4.01 -0.86 11.34
C LYS A 68 -5.32 -0.80 12.12
N ARG A 69 -5.88 0.39 12.33
CA ARG A 69 -7.17 0.57 13.02
C ARG A 69 -8.30 -0.13 12.27
N LEU A 70 -8.23 -0.12 10.94
CA LEU A 70 -9.18 -0.81 10.06
C LEU A 70 -8.87 -2.31 9.89
N GLY A 71 -7.80 -2.80 10.54
CA GLY A 71 -7.53 -4.21 10.79
C GLY A 71 -6.54 -4.89 9.85
N ILE A 72 -5.78 -4.14 9.04
CA ILE A 72 -4.63 -4.71 8.32
C ILE A 72 -3.51 -4.99 9.34
N PRO A 73 -3.04 -6.24 9.48
CA PRO A 73 -1.98 -6.58 10.43
C PRO A 73 -0.60 -6.11 9.96
N ASP A 74 0.35 -5.94 10.88
CA ASP A 74 1.71 -5.47 10.56
C ASP A 74 2.44 -6.33 9.55
N GLU A 75 2.26 -7.66 9.59
CA GLU A 75 2.83 -8.58 8.59
C GLU A 75 2.39 -8.31 7.14
N ARG A 76 1.35 -7.48 6.94
CA ARG A 76 0.83 -7.07 5.63
C ARG A 76 0.98 -5.57 5.34
N ILE A 77 1.75 -4.86 6.17
CA ILE A 77 2.04 -3.45 5.98
C ILE A 77 3.55 -3.31 5.82
N ILE A 78 3.99 -2.83 4.66
CA ILE A 78 5.40 -2.49 4.42
C ILE A 78 5.56 -1.00 4.65
N LEU A 79 6.27 -0.62 5.71
CA LEU A 79 6.51 0.77 6.06
C LEU A 79 7.95 1.19 5.75
N MET A 80 8.10 2.19 4.88
CA MET A 80 9.39 2.77 4.49
C MET A 80 9.47 4.22 4.94
N LEU A 81 10.40 4.55 5.85
CA LEU A 81 10.63 5.91 6.34
C LEU A 81 12.06 6.35 6.03
N ALA A 82 12.23 7.30 5.12
CA ALA A 82 13.54 7.78 4.69
C ALA A 82 14.32 8.55 5.78
N ASP A 83 13.67 8.96 6.87
CA ASP A 83 14.28 9.60 8.02
C ASP A 83 13.47 9.34 9.28
N ASP A 84 14.05 9.61 10.45
CA ASP A 84 13.42 9.43 11.76
C ASP A 84 13.25 10.78 12.47
N MET A 85 12.06 11.38 12.35
CA MET A 85 11.77 12.64 13.04
C MET A 85 11.50 12.44 14.53
N ALA A 86 11.20 11.22 14.98
CA ALA A 86 10.98 10.93 16.39
C ALA A 86 12.29 11.06 17.19
N CYS A 87 13.42 10.69 16.56
CA CYS A 87 14.77 10.80 17.13
C CYS A 87 15.54 12.07 16.70
N ASN A 88 14.92 12.99 15.96
CA ASN A 88 15.61 14.19 15.49
C ASN A 88 15.91 15.17 16.64
N ALA A 89 17.12 15.75 16.67
CA ALA A 89 17.53 16.71 17.71
C ALA A 89 16.67 17.99 17.77
N ARG A 90 16.01 18.36 16.66
CA ARG A 90 15.07 19.49 16.61
C ARG A 90 13.69 19.15 17.18
N ASN A 91 13.42 17.87 17.45
CA ASN A 91 12.15 17.44 18.01
C ASN A 91 12.06 17.77 19.51
N LYS A 92 11.16 18.69 19.86
CA LYS A 92 10.87 19.05 21.25
C LYS A 92 10.24 17.90 22.05
N TYR A 93 9.66 16.91 21.37
CA TYR A 93 9.00 15.75 21.96
C TYR A 93 9.70 14.46 21.53
N PRO A 94 10.77 14.04 22.23
CA PRO A 94 11.53 12.85 21.88
C PRO A 94 10.65 11.61 21.77
N ALA A 95 10.91 10.78 20.74
CA ALA A 95 10.16 9.57 20.42
C ALA A 95 8.67 9.78 20.08
N GLN A 96 8.26 11.02 19.76
CA GLN A 96 6.87 11.34 19.44
C GLN A 96 6.75 12.10 18.14
N VAL A 97 5.66 11.80 17.41
CA VAL A 97 5.34 12.43 16.12
C VAL A 97 3.86 12.78 16.10
N PHE A 98 3.51 13.98 15.63
CA PHE A 98 2.14 14.49 15.66
C PHE A 98 1.75 15.05 14.29
N ASN A 99 0.49 14.90 13.89
CA ASN A 99 -0.06 15.53 12.67
C ASN A 99 -0.97 16.73 12.99
N ASN A 100 -1.09 17.12 14.26
CA ASN A 100 -1.95 18.21 14.71
C ASN A 100 -1.27 19.04 15.79
N GLU A 101 -1.63 20.33 15.87
CA GLU A 101 -1.05 21.27 16.86
C GLU A 101 -1.39 20.88 18.30
N ASN A 102 -2.54 20.23 18.51
CA ASN A 102 -3.01 19.83 19.83
C ASN A 102 -2.30 18.58 20.38
N HIS A 103 -1.40 17.96 19.62
CA HIS A 103 -0.63 16.76 20.00
C HIS A 103 -1.48 15.64 20.62
N ARG A 104 -2.72 15.47 20.14
CA ARG A 104 -3.69 14.56 20.77
C ARG A 104 -3.31 13.08 20.59
N LEU A 105 -2.59 12.78 19.52
CA LEU A 105 -2.26 11.41 19.13
C LEU A 105 -0.79 11.33 18.72
N ASN A 106 0.02 10.65 19.54
CA ASN A 106 1.36 10.27 19.12
C ASN A 106 1.27 9.20 18.02
N LEU A 107 1.74 9.57 16.83
CA LEU A 107 1.70 8.73 15.64
C LEU A 107 2.75 7.62 15.67
N TYR A 108 3.92 7.91 16.23
CA TYR A 108 5.03 6.96 16.32
C TYR A 108 4.71 5.89 17.38
N GLY A 109 4.59 6.28 18.65
CA GLY A 109 4.24 5.35 19.75
C GLY A 109 5.07 4.06 19.79
N ASP A 110 4.61 3.07 20.55
CA ASP A 110 5.36 1.82 20.76
C ASP A 110 5.04 0.73 19.70
N ASN A 111 4.05 0.97 18.84
CA ASN A 111 3.45 -0.06 17.98
C ASN A 111 3.72 0.17 16.49
N VAL A 112 4.73 0.97 16.13
CA VAL A 112 5.12 1.19 14.74
C VAL A 112 6.26 0.26 14.36
N GLU A 113 6.00 -0.61 13.38
CA GLU A 113 7.00 -1.47 12.76
C GLU A 113 7.47 -0.84 11.46
N VAL A 114 8.73 -0.36 11.44
CA VAL A 114 9.35 0.19 10.23
C VAL A 114 10.19 -0.90 9.56
N ASP A 115 9.91 -1.19 8.29
CA ASP A 115 10.61 -2.24 7.53
C ASP A 115 11.88 -1.71 6.87
N TYR A 116 11.81 -0.53 6.28
CA TYR A 116 12.95 0.13 5.64
C TYR A 116 13.20 1.48 6.31
N ARG A 117 14.37 1.63 6.92
CA ARG A 117 14.74 2.84 7.69
C ARG A 117 15.86 3.61 7.00
N GLY A 118 15.73 4.93 6.95
CA GLY A 118 16.82 5.81 6.55
C GLY A 118 17.35 5.47 5.16
N TYR A 119 18.63 5.13 5.10
CA TYR A 119 19.34 4.79 3.85
C TYR A 119 18.80 3.56 3.12
N GLU A 120 18.00 2.70 3.79
CA GLU A 120 17.37 1.56 3.11
C GLU A 120 16.21 1.99 2.19
N VAL A 121 15.68 3.22 2.33
CA VAL A 121 14.58 3.74 1.52
C VAL A 121 15.10 4.30 0.20
N THR A 122 15.45 3.41 -0.73
CA THR A 122 15.94 3.75 -2.08
C THR A 122 14.89 3.41 -3.14
N VAL A 123 15.04 4.00 -4.34
CA VAL A 123 14.20 3.65 -5.48
C VAL A 123 14.32 2.16 -5.79
N GLU A 124 15.55 1.62 -5.73
CA GLU A 124 15.82 0.21 -5.98
C GLU A 124 15.06 -0.72 -5.01
N ASN A 125 15.14 -0.48 -3.70
CA ASN A 125 14.46 -1.33 -2.73
C ASN A 125 12.95 -1.23 -2.86
N PHE A 126 12.43 -0.04 -3.14
CA PHE A 126 11.00 0.17 -3.41
C PHE A 126 10.53 -0.66 -4.63
N LEU A 127 11.22 -0.56 -5.77
CA LEU A 127 10.88 -1.34 -6.97
C LEU A 127 11.04 -2.86 -6.75
N ARG A 128 12.03 -3.29 -5.95
CA ARG A 128 12.19 -4.70 -5.57
C ARG A 128 11.03 -5.21 -4.73
N VAL A 129 10.50 -4.40 -3.80
CA VAL A 129 9.30 -4.74 -3.02
C VAL A 129 8.12 -4.96 -3.96
N LEU A 130 7.82 -4.02 -4.86
CA LEU A 130 6.70 -4.11 -5.79
C LEU A 130 6.83 -5.34 -6.70
N THR A 131 7.97 -5.51 -7.34
CA THR A 131 8.21 -6.62 -8.29
C THR A 131 8.48 -7.97 -7.61
N GLY A 132 8.67 -7.96 -6.28
CA GLY A 132 9.17 -9.02 -5.41
C GLY A 132 10.45 -9.69 -5.92
N ARG A 133 11.35 -8.91 -6.50
CA ARG A 133 12.69 -9.35 -6.90
C ARG A 133 13.66 -9.12 -5.74
N HIS A 134 13.61 -10.02 -4.75
CA HIS A 134 14.46 -9.95 -3.56
C HIS A 134 15.57 -11.00 -3.60
N GLN A 135 16.72 -10.67 -3.03
CA GLN A 135 17.75 -11.66 -2.70
C GLN A 135 17.22 -12.64 -1.64
N THR A 136 17.71 -13.87 -1.64
CA THR A 136 17.26 -14.93 -0.71
C THR A 136 17.42 -14.55 0.77
N ALA A 137 18.40 -13.71 1.08
CA ALA A 137 18.70 -13.25 2.44
C ALA A 137 17.71 -12.18 2.98
N VAL A 138 16.93 -11.51 2.13
CA VAL A 138 15.99 -10.47 2.57
C VAL A 138 14.94 -11.11 3.50
N PRO A 139 14.69 -10.61 4.72
CA PRO A 139 13.73 -11.24 5.63
C PRO A 139 12.30 -11.19 5.09
N ARG A 140 11.44 -12.11 5.53
CA ARG A 140 10.04 -12.22 5.07
C ARG A 140 9.24 -10.93 5.32
N SER A 141 9.46 -10.26 6.45
CA SER A 141 8.78 -9.01 6.82
C SER A 141 9.02 -7.87 5.81
N LYS A 142 10.18 -7.85 5.15
CA LYS A 142 10.54 -6.83 4.15
C LYS A 142 10.04 -7.15 2.74
N ARG A 143 9.18 -8.15 2.55
CA ARG A 143 8.73 -8.62 1.23
C ARG A 143 7.22 -8.47 1.09
N LEU A 144 6.77 -7.97 -0.05
CA LEU A 144 5.35 -7.93 -0.41
C LEU A 144 4.92 -9.32 -0.91
N LEU A 145 4.22 -10.09 -0.07
CA LEU A 145 3.84 -11.48 -0.40
C LEU A 145 2.40 -11.57 -0.92
N SER A 146 2.03 -10.62 -1.77
CA SER A 146 0.73 -10.55 -2.41
C SER A 146 0.60 -11.52 -3.60
N ASP A 147 -0.64 -11.83 -3.95
CA ASP A 147 -1.05 -12.79 -4.97
C ASP A 147 -2.25 -12.28 -5.81
N GLU A 148 -2.80 -13.16 -6.65
CA GLU A 148 -3.88 -12.83 -7.58
C GLU A 148 -5.25 -12.56 -6.92
N GLY A 149 -5.37 -12.81 -5.61
CA GLY A 149 -6.53 -12.48 -4.78
C GLY A 149 -6.32 -11.27 -3.88
N SER A 150 -5.12 -10.67 -3.89
CA SER A 150 -4.74 -9.59 -2.97
C SER A 150 -5.17 -8.22 -3.48
N HIS A 151 -5.71 -7.36 -2.60
CA HIS A 151 -5.80 -5.93 -2.88
C HIS A 151 -4.63 -5.19 -2.24
N ILE A 152 -4.09 -4.20 -2.95
CA ILE A 152 -2.91 -3.47 -2.49
C ILE A 152 -3.23 -1.98 -2.43
N LEU A 153 -2.98 -1.36 -1.28
CA LEU A 153 -2.87 0.09 -1.12
C LEU A 153 -1.40 0.49 -1.21
N LEU A 154 -1.02 1.21 -2.26
CA LEU A 154 0.29 1.85 -2.38
C LEU A 154 0.14 3.34 -2.07
N TYR A 155 0.70 3.78 -0.94
CA TYR A 155 0.76 5.18 -0.57
C TYR A 155 2.20 5.69 -0.58
N MET A 156 2.42 6.83 -1.23
CA MET A 156 3.72 7.49 -1.26
C MET A 156 3.57 8.97 -0.95
N THR A 157 4.51 9.55 -0.22
CA THR A 157 4.57 11.00 0.02
C THR A 157 6.00 11.50 0.02
N GLY A 158 6.19 12.67 -0.58
CA GLY A 158 7.49 13.28 -0.74
C GLY A 158 7.47 14.52 -1.60
N HIS A 159 8.65 14.90 -2.10
CA HIS A 159 8.81 15.95 -3.10
C HIS A 159 8.86 15.33 -4.48
N GLY A 160 8.24 15.98 -5.45
CA GLY A 160 8.19 15.52 -6.83
C GLY A 160 8.09 16.68 -7.78
N GLY A 161 8.03 16.36 -9.06
CA GLY A 161 7.90 17.30 -10.15
C GLY A 161 7.29 16.61 -11.35
N ASP A 162 7.54 17.16 -12.53
CA ASP A 162 7.03 16.61 -13.78
C ASP A 162 7.60 15.20 -14.01
N GLU A 163 6.72 14.20 -13.90
CA GLU A 163 6.99 12.77 -14.10
C GLU A 163 7.97 12.10 -13.11
N PHE A 164 8.28 12.72 -11.97
CA PHE A 164 9.16 12.11 -10.96
C PHE A 164 8.75 12.35 -9.50
N LEU A 165 9.19 11.44 -8.63
CA LEU A 165 9.16 11.55 -7.17
C LEU A 165 10.57 11.34 -6.59
N LYS A 166 11.06 12.29 -5.79
CA LYS A 166 12.40 12.22 -5.18
C LYS A 166 12.44 11.27 -4.00
N PHE A 167 13.50 10.45 -3.96
CA PHE A 167 13.90 9.61 -2.84
C PHE A 167 15.18 10.15 -2.22
N GLN A 168 15.17 10.30 -0.90
CA GLN A 168 16.30 10.78 -0.10
C GLN A 168 16.94 12.07 -0.63
N ASP A 169 16.14 12.95 -1.23
CA ASP A 169 16.56 14.22 -1.85
C ASP A 169 17.65 14.12 -2.94
N SER A 170 17.95 12.92 -3.45
CA SER A 170 19.05 12.67 -4.39
C SER A 170 18.69 11.75 -5.55
N GLU A 171 17.92 10.70 -5.30
CA GLU A 171 17.42 9.80 -6.34
C GLU A 171 16.01 10.22 -6.78
N GLU A 172 15.62 9.84 -7.99
CA GLU A 172 14.30 10.11 -8.55
C GLU A 172 13.68 8.81 -9.06
N LEU A 173 12.47 8.51 -8.59
CA LEU A 173 11.60 7.51 -9.19
C LEU A 173 10.84 8.18 -10.32
N GLN A 174 11.04 7.72 -11.55
CA GLN A 174 10.36 8.26 -12.72
C GLN A 174 9.02 7.56 -12.96
N SER A 175 8.14 8.21 -13.73
CA SER A 175 6.82 7.68 -14.11
C SER A 175 6.91 6.32 -14.81
N HIS A 176 7.89 6.15 -15.70
CA HIS A 176 8.11 4.91 -16.45
C HIS A 176 8.62 3.76 -15.56
N ASP A 177 9.47 4.04 -14.56
CA ASP A 177 9.95 3.02 -13.63
C ASP A 177 8.77 2.42 -12.83
N LEU A 178 7.88 3.29 -12.37
CA LEU A 178 6.68 2.88 -11.65
C LEU A 178 5.70 2.13 -12.58
N ALA A 179 5.55 2.58 -13.82
CA ALA A 179 4.74 1.91 -14.84
C ALA A 179 5.20 0.49 -15.09
N ASP A 180 6.51 0.32 -15.32
CA ASP A 180 7.11 -0.98 -15.58
C ASP A 180 7.01 -1.90 -14.36
N ALA A 181 7.13 -1.37 -13.14
CA ALA A 181 6.92 -2.15 -11.93
C ALA A 181 5.48 -2.64 -11.81
N VAL A 182 4.48 -1.76 -12.00
CA VAL A 182 3.06 -2.13 -11.95
C VAL A 182 2.70 -3.12 -13.06
N LYS A 183 3.23 -2.93 -14.26
CA LYS A 183 3.07 -3.86 -15.38
C LYS A 183 3.62 -5.24 -15.04
N GLN A 184 4.83 -5.32 -14.48
CA GLN A 184 5.41 -6.58 -14.03
C GLN A 184 4.61 -7.23 -12.90
N MET A 185 4.07 -6.45 -11.97
CA MET A 185 3.18 -6.96 -10.92
C MET A 185 1.92 -7.58 -11.53
N LYS A 186 1.35 -6.94 -12.56
CA LYS A 186 0.16 -7.45 -13.27
C LYS A 186 0.46 -8.72 -14.04
N GLU A 187 1.55 -8.77 -14.80
CA GLU A 187 1.99 -9.95 -15.56
C GLU A 187 2.25 -11.16 -14.64
N LYS A 188 2.79 -10.90 -13.45
CA LYS A 188 3.03 -11.91 -12.41
C LYS A 188 1.81 -12.20 -11.53
N ARG A 189 0.65 -11.60 -11.81
CA ARG A 189 -0.60 -11.72 -11.04
C ARG A 189 -0.40 -11.51 -9.54
N ARG A 190 0.29 -10.44 -9.16
CA ARG A 190 0.61 -10.13 -7.75
C ARG A 190 -0.48 -9.34 -7.02
N PHE A 191 -1.54 -8.96 -7.72
CA PHE A 191 -2.69 -8.29 -7.13
C PHE A 191 -3.92 -8.54 -8.01
N LYS A 192 -5.08 -8.51 -7.37
CA LYS A 192 -6.38 -8.41 -8.02
C LYS A 192 -6.72 -6.96 -8.32
N GLU A 193 -6.68 -6.10 -7.30
CA GLU A 193 -6.94 -4.67 -7.39
C GLU A 193 -5.80 -3.88 -6.72
N LEU A 194 -5.39 -2.76 -7.31
CA LEU A 194 -4.31 -1.90 -6.82
C LEU A 194 -4.82 -0.46 -6.76
N LEU A 195 -4.80 0.12 -5.57
CA LEU A 195 -5.06 1.54 -5.33
C LEU A 195 -3.73 2.25 -5.06
N ILE A 196 -3.40 3.25 -5.86
CA ILE A 196 -2.21 4.08 -5.68
C ILE A 196 -2.63 5.48 -5.24
N MET A 197 -1.97 6.00 -4.20
CA MET A 197 -2.18 7.34 -3.67
C MET A 197 -0.83 8.01 -3.48
N VAL A 198 -0.63 9.17 -4.10
CA VAL A 198 0.66 9.88 -4.04
C VAL A 198 0.45 11.34 -3.66
N ASP A 199 0.97 11.70 -2.49
CA ASP A 199 0.94 13.05 -1.93
C ASP A 199 2.27 13.77 -2.24
N THR A 200 2.31 14.44 -3.39
CA THR A 200 3.49 15.15 -3.91
C THR A 200 3.08 16.25 -4.90
N CYS A 201 3.95 17.25 -5.09
CA CYS A 201 3.80 18.20 -6.19
C CYS A 201 3.74 17.49 -7.55
N GLN A 202 2.80 17.91 -8.41
CA GLN A 202 2.59 17.37 -9.77
C GLN A 202 2.30 15.87 -9.83
N ALA A 203 1.72 15.29 -8.78
CA ALA A 203 1.49 13.84 -8.66
C ALA A 203 0.82 13.20 -9.89
N ALA A 204 -0.10 13.90 -10.56
CA ALA A 204 -0.79 13.39 -11.75
C ALA A 204 0.16 12.99 -12.90
N THR A 205 1.29 13.69 -13.05
CA THR A 205 2.29 13.44 -14.12
C THR A 205 3.07 12.14 -13.88
N LEU A 206 3.26 11.72 -12.62
CA LEU A 206 3.95 10.47 -12.27
C LEU A 206 3.23 9.23 -12.81
N PHE A 207 1.96 9.36 -13.19
CA PHE A 207 1.11 8.29 -13.70
C PHE A 207 0.57 8.59 -15.09
N SER A 208 1.23 9.47 -15.86
CA SER A 208 0.95 9.65 -17.28
C SER A 208 1.04 8.31 -18.03
N GLN A 209 2.03 7.48 -17.65
CA GLN A 209 2.32 6.16 -18.24
C GLN A 209 1.57 5.00 -17.57
N VAL A 210 0.95 5.22 -16.41
CA VAL A 210 0.29 4.19 -15.60
C VAL A 210 -1.17 4.57 -15.52
N GLY A 211 -2.09 3.85 -16.17
CA GLY A 211 -3.54 4.12 -16.19
C GLY A 211 -4.26 4.07 -14.82
N VAL A 212 -3.70 4.66 -13.76
CA VAL A 212 -4.13 4.55 -12.36
C VAL A 212 -4.43 5.95 -11.78
N SER A 213 -5.29 5.99 -10.75
CA SER A 213 -5.69 7.17 -9.96
C SER A 213 -4.55 7.79 -9.15
N VAL A 214 -4.60 9.13 -8.93
CA VAL A 214 -3.63 9.85 -8.10
C VAL A 214 -4.29 10.91 -7.22
N VAL A 215 -3.72 11.17 -6.05
CA VAL A 215 -4.37 11.99 -5.02
C VAL A 215 -3.26 12.81 -4.28
N ASP A 216 -2.98 14.08 -4.70
CA ASP A 216 -2.16 15.21 -4.11
C ASP A 216 -2.72 16.17 -2.95
N ARG A 217 -2.02 16.39 -1.82
CA ARG A 217 -2.46 17.17 -0.61
C ARG A 217 -3.67 16.63 0.14
N PHE A 218 -4.00 15.37 -0.11
CA PHE A 218 -5.20 14.75 0.41
C PHE A 218 -5.03 14.08 1.74
N THR A 219 -3.80 13.88 2.22
CA THR A 219 -3.60 13.03 3.40
C THR A 219 -4.40 13.54 4.59
N TYR A 220 -4.39 14.84 4.85
CA TYR A 220 -5.21 15.44 5.92
C TYR A 220 -6.72 15.17 5.76
N TYR A 221 -7.29 15.38 4.58
CA TYR A 221 -8.73 15.21 4.36
C TYR A 221 -9.15 13.74 4.25
N THR A 222 -8.27 12.89 3.73
CA THR A 222 -8.42 11.43 3.74
C THR A 222 -8.45 10.94 5.17
N LEU A 223 -7.51 11.37 6.01
CA LEU A 223 -7.50 11.04 7.42
C LEU A 223 -8.75 11.57 8.14
N ALA A 224 -9.15 12.81 7.88
CA ALA A 224 -10.36 13.40 8.47
C ALA A 224 -11.64 12.64 8.08
N PHE A 225 -11.69 12.08 6.86
CA PHE A 225 -12.75 11.18 6.44
C PHE A 225 -12.72 9.87 7.24
N PHE A 226 -11.54 9.23 7.33
CA PHE A 226 -11.39 7.97 8.06
C PHE A 226 -11.51 8.09 9.58
N GLU A 227 -11.22 9.24 10.18
CA GLU A 227 -11.45 9.51 11.61
C GLU A 227 -12.92 9.40 11.99
N LYS A 228 -13.83 9.64 11.04
CA LYS A 228 -15.27 9.53 11.23
C LYS A 228 -15.82 8.15 10.88
N LEU A 229 -15.04 7.30 10.22
CA LEU A 229 -15.45 5.97 9.79
C LEU A 229 -15.06 4.89 10.81
N ASN A 230 -16.01 3.99 11.05
CA ASN A 230 -15.82 2.72 11.73
C ASN A 230 -15.65 1.57 10.72
N MET A 231 -15.09 0.45 11.18
CA MET A 231 -14.85 -0.74 10.32
C MET A 231 -16.13 -1.35 9.72
N TYR A 232 -17.30 -1.07 10.31
CA TYR A 232 -18.60 -1.58 9.87
C TYR A 232 -19.34 -0.62 8.93
N ASP A 233 -18.77 0.56 8.68
CA ASP A 233 -19.39 1.56 7.83
C ASP A 233 -19.22 1.18 6.36
N ASN A 234 -20.32 1.16 5.61
CA ASN A 234 -20.33 0.76 4.21
C ASN A 234 -20.10 1.96 3.27
N ALA A 235 -19.17 2.85 3.64
CA ALA A 235 -18.82 3.99 2.82
C ALA A 235 -18.14 3.53 1.52
N SER A 236 -18.50 4.12 0.40
CA SER A 236 -17.95 3.80 -0.92
C SER A 236 -16.69 4.61 -1.24
N LEU A 237 -15.85 4.14 -2.18
CA LEU A 237 -14.72 4.91 -2.70
C LEU A 237 -15.18 6.22 -3.33
N SER A 238 -16.35 6.23 -3.98
CA SER A 238 -16.99 7.45 -4.49
C SER A 238 -17.24 8.46 -3.36
N SER A 239 -17.65 8.01 -2.17
CA SER A 239 -17.86 8.89 -1.00
C SER A 239 -16.54 9.49 -0.49
N LEU A 240 -15.45 8.72 -0.49
CA LEU A 240 -14.12 9.22 -0.14
C LEU A 240 -13.67 10.31 -1.12
N PHE A 241 -13.71 10.04 -2.43
CA PHE A 241 -13.23 11.00 -3.43
C PHE A 241 -14.12 12.24 -3.55
N THR A 242 -15.44 12.10 -3.35
CA THR A 242 -16.37 13.24 -3.33
C THR A 242 -16.21 14.10 -2.07
N SER A 243 -15.64 13.56 -0.98
CA SER A 243 -15.38 14.35 0.23
C SER A 243 -14.30 15.41 0.05
N TYR A 244 -13.52 15.31 -1.02
CA TYR A 244 -12.43 16.21 -1.33
C TYR A 244 -12.92 17.55 -1.87
N ASN A 245 -12.48 18.63 -1.23
CA ASN A 245 -12.85 19.99 -1.61
C ASN A 245 -11.60 20.75 -2.13
N PRO A 246 -11.55 21.15 -3.41
CA PRO A 246 -10.38 21.81 -4.01
C PRO A 246 -9.91 23.07 -3.27
N ASN A 247 -10.85 23.86 -2.72
CA ASN A 247 -10.50 25.08 -1.97
C ASN A 247 -9.76 24.76 -0.67
N LEU A 248 -10.16 23.66 -0.02
CA LEU A 248 -9.57 23.18 1.23
C LEU A 248 -8.24 22.46 0.98
N LEU A 249 -8.11 21.79 -0.16
CA LEU A 249 -6.89 21.10 -0.60
C LEU A 249 -5.82 22.05 -1.13
N MET A 250 -6.24 23.23 -1.64
CA MET A 250 -5.39 24.14 -2.41
C MET A 250 -4.72 23.45 -3.61
N SER A 251 -5.36 22.41 -4.14
CA SER A 251 -4.98 21.61 -5.32
C SER A 251 -6.23 20.94 -5.89
N ASN A 252 -6.13 20.40 -7.10
CA ASN A 252 -7.22 19.68 -7.75
C ASN A 252 -7.04 18.17 -7.57
N ALA A 253 -8.04 17.53 -6.98
CA ALA A 253 -8.13 16.08 -6.91
C ALA A 253 -8.39 15.49 -8.27
N TYR A 254 -7.55 14.53 -8.68
CA TYR A 254 -7.74 13.86 -9.96
C TYR A 254 -7.63 12.34 -9.81
N TYR A 255 -8.78 11.69 -9.68
CA TYR A 255 -8.85 10.22 -9.72
C TYR A 255 -9.17 9.73 -11.14
N ARG A 256 -8.60 8.59 -11.52
CA ARG A 256 -8.92 7.87 -12.77
C ARG A 256 -9.33 6.43 -12.51
N THR A 257 -10.37 5.99 -13.20
CA THR A 257 -10.92 4.64 -13.05
C THR A 257 -10.87 3.84 -14.35
N ASP A 258 -10.10 4.29 -15.33
CA ASP A 258 -10.01 3.69 -16.66
C ASP A 258 -9.56 2.22 -16.63
N LEU A 259 -8.67 1.86 -15.70
CA LEU A 259 -8.23 0.48 -15.47
C LEU A 259 -8.98 -0.23 -14.33
N TYR A 260 -9.99 0.40 -13.73
CA TYR A 260 -10.76 -0.18 -12.62
C TYR A 260 -12.11 -0.70 -13.12
N GLN A 261 -12.34 -2.01 -12.96
CA GLN A 261 -13.47 -2.70 -13.59
C GLN A 261 -14.82 -2.45 -12.91
N ARG A 262 -14.83 -1.91 -11.68
CA ARG A 262 -16.04 -1.73 -10.87
C ARG A 262 -16.41 -0.25 -10.78
N TYR A 263 -17.68 0.03 -10.55
CA TYR A 263 -18.11 1.39 -10.22
C TYR A 263 -17.65 1.77 -8.81
N LEU A 264 -17.25 3.02 -8.63
CA LEU A 264 -16.72 3.51 -7.35
C LEU A 264 -17.77 3.53 -6.24
N GLU A 265 -19.04 3.60 -6.60
CA GLU A 265 -20.20 3.56 -5.72
C GLU A 265 -20.40 2.16 -5.10
N GLU A 266 -19.98 1.12 -5.81
CA GLU A 266 -20.13 -0.28 -5.41
C GLU A 266 -18.92 -0.82 -4.66
N ALA A 267 -17.80 -0.10 -4.69
CA ALA A 267 -16.55 -0.47 -4.05
C ALA A 267 -16.47 0.18 -2.67
N PRO A 268 -16.60 -0.58 -1.56
CA PRO A 268 -16.47 -0.01 -0.24
C PRO A 268 -15.02 0.42 0.01
N VAL A 269 -14.81 1.44 0.84
CA VAL A 269 -13.45 1.93 1.16
C VAL A 269 -12.62 0.85 1.87
N THR A 270 -13.27 -0.03 2.63
CA THR A 270 -12.62 -1.19 3.27
C THR A 270 -11.98 -2.17 2.28
N THR A 271 -12.33 -2.11 0.99
CA THR A 271 -11.71 -2.89 -0.10
C THR A 271 -10.18 -2.76 -0.11
N PHE A 272 -9.66 -1.57 0.18
CA PHE A 272 -8.21 -1.29 0.19
C PHE A 272 -7.67 -0.96 1.57
N PHE A 273 -8.51 -0.40 2.46
CA PHE A 273 -8.07 0.12 3.75
C PHE A 273 -8.39 -0.80 4.94
N GLY A 274 -9.30 -1.77 4.78
CA GLY A 274 -9.79 -2.63 5.87
C GLY A 274 -9.14 -4.01 5.91
N SER A 275 -9.42 -4.77 6.97
CA SER A 275 -9.10 -6.20 7.02
C SER A 275 -10.10 -7.04 6.22
N VAL A 276 -9.66 -8.21 5.79
CA VAL A 276 -10.55 -9.25 5.26
C VAL A 276 -10.80 -10.25 6.38
N MET A 277 -12.05 -10.39 6.81
CA MET A 277 -12.41 -11.38 7.83
C MET A 277 -12.49 -12.76 7.18
N GLU A 278 -11.49 -13.60 7.45
CA GLU A 278 -11.50 -14.99 7.01
C GLU A 278 -12.46 -15.79 7.91
N THR A 279 -13.63 -16.15 7.38
CA THR A 279 -14.60 -16.96 8.13
C THR A 279 -14.26 -18.43 7.94
N ILE A 280 -13.56 -19.01 8.92
CA ILE A 280 -13.32 -20.46 8.95
C ILE A 280 -14.60 -21.12 9.44
N HIS A 281 -15.36 -21.72 8.53
CA HIS A 281 -16.51 -22.55 8.88
C HIS A 281 -16.00 -23.85 9.54
N THR A 282 -16.16 -23.97 10.86
CA THR A 282 -15.91 -25.22 11.57
C THR A 282 -17.19 -26.05 11.58
N ASP A 283 -17.15 -27.25 10.98
CA ASP A 283 -18.31 -28.17 10.92
C ASP A 283 -18.75 -28.73 12.28
N SER A 284 -18.05 -28.41 13.37
CA SER A 284 -18.37 -28.87 14.72
C SER A 284 -18.30 -27.73 15.73
N ALA A 285 -19.31 -27.63 16.60
CA ALA A 285 -19.30 -26.70 17.73
C ALA A 285 -18.11 -27.00 18.66
N TYR A 286 -17.40 -25.96 19.08
CA TYR A 286 -16.30 -26.06 20.04
C TYR A 286 -16.74 -26.85 21.28
N ARG A 287 -16.10 -28.00 21.54
CA ARG A 287 -16.31 -28.74 22.79
C ARG A 287 -15.63 -27.98 23.92
N ILE A 288 -16.39 -27.19 24.66
CA ILE A 288 -15.96 -26.63 25.94
C ILE A 288 -15.79 -27.82 26.91
N LEU A 289 -14.54 -28.24 27.11
CA LEU A 289 -14.20 -29.15 28.18
C LEU A 289 -14.40 -28.40 29.50
N SER A 290 -15.53 -28.65 30.15
CA SER A 290 -15.79 -28.24 31.52
C SER A 290 -14.74 -28.88 32.42
N ARG A 291 -13.71 -28.10 32.76
CA ARG A 291 -12.59 -28.54 33.58
C ARG A 291 -13.00 -28.52 35.05
N ARG A 292 -13.75 -29.55 35.48
CA ARG A 292 -13.85 -29.92 36.90
C ARG A 292 -12.52 -30.57 37.32
N ASN A 293 -11.55 -29.76 37.72
CA ASN A 293 -10.71 -30.03 38.90
C ASN A 293 -9.70 -28.92 39.12
N SER A 294 -9.82 -28.27 40.27
CA SER A 294 -8.86 -27.33 40.83
C SER A 294 -7.58 -28.08 41.22
N GLN A 295 -6.53 -27.95 40.41
CA GLN A 295 -5.17 -28.09 40.88
C GLN A 295 -4.38 -26.84 40.50
N LYS A 296 -3.96 -26.09 41.53
CA LYS A 296 -3.14 -24.88 41.44
C LYS A 296 -1.83 -25.21 40.73
N VAL A 297 -1.67 -24.74 39.50
CA VAL A 297 -0.35 -24.64 38.86
C VAL A 297 0.24 -23.30 39.29
N LYS A 298 1.29 -23.35 40.14
CA LYS A 298 2.11 -22.19 40.50
C LYS A 298 2.96 -21.80 39.29
N MET A 299 2.84 -20.55 38.82
CA MET A 299 3.80 -19.95 37.90
C MET A 299 5.12 -19.68 38.65
N PRO A 300 6.30 -19.99 38.07
CA PRO A 300 7.58 -19.60 38.66
C PRO A 300 7.76 -18.09 38.57
N LEU A 301 8.14 -17.49 39.70
CA LEU A 301 8.50 -16.09 39.84
C LEU A 301 9.81 -15.83 39.08
N GLN A 302 9.85 -14.74 38.31
CA GLN A 302 11.04 -14.19 37.65
C GLN A 302 12.19 -14.06 38.65
N GLN A 303 13.33 -14.69 38.35
CA GLN A 303 14.54 -14.58 39.17
C GLN A 303 15.23 -13.26 38.83
N SER A 304 15.27 -12.36 39.82
CA SER A 304 16.07 -11.14 39.82
C SER A 304 17.55 -11.47 39.68
N VAL A 305 18.24 -10.83 38.72
CA VAL A 305 19.70 -10.82 38.65
C VAL A 305 20.21 -9.40 38.90
N ASP A 306 21.04 -9.39 39.93
CA ASP A 306 21.90 -8.44 40.62
C ASP A 306 22.45 -7.17 39.93
N GLN A 307 22.75 -6.21 40.81
CA GLN A 307 23.44 -4.94 40.58
C GLN A 307 24.97 -5.10 40.67
N GLY A 308 25.70 -4.34 39.85
CA GLY A 308 27.16 -4.12 39.92
C GLY A 308 27.76 -4.17 38.51
N GLU A 309 28.52 -3.21 37.98
CA GLU A 309 29.40 -2.20 38.57
C GLU A 309 29.40 -0.90 37.74
N ARG A 310 29.55 0.23 38.43
CA ARG A 310 30.01 1.50 37.83
C ARG A 310 31.52 1.48 37.67
N ARG A 311 32.06 1.88 36.51
CA ARG A 311 33.27 2.73 36.41
C ARG A 311 33.19 3.70 35.22
N PRO A 312 33.64 4.97 35.38
CA PRO A 312 33.46 6.04 34.41
C PRO A 312 34.66 6.22 33.46
N LEU A 313 34.40 6.67 32.23
CA LEU A 313 35.40 7.19 31.27
C LEU A 313 34.78 8.45 30.64
N THR A 314 35.04 9.63 31.23
CA THR A 314 35.99 10.66 30.75
C THR A 314 35.58 11.35 29.45
N ASN A 315 35.24 12.64 29.60
CA ASN A 315 35.06 13.65 28.57
C ASN A 315 36.30 13.77 27.68
N SER A 316 36.06 13.96 26.38
CA SER A 316 36.95 14.72 25.51
C SER A 316 36.10 15.66 24.67
N GLU A 317 36.31 16.95 24.94
CA GLU A 317 35.80 18.10 24.20
C GLU A 317 36.26 18.05 22.74
N VAL A 318 35.35 18.31 21.80
CA VAL A 318 35.72 18.82 20.48
C VAL A 318 34.75 19.94 20.13
N GLN A 319 35.35 21.11 19.88
CA GLN A 319 34.70 22.38 19.61
C GLN A 319 34.01 22.44 18.24
N ASP A 320 32.93 23.21 18.30
CA ASP A 320 32.13 23.88 17.29
C ASP A 320 32.89 24.49 16.10
N GLN A 321 32.34 24.33 14.89
CA GLN A 321 32.44 25.31 13.81
C GLN A 321 31.13 25.34 13.02
N THR A 322 30.30 26.33 13.36
CA THR A 322 29.21 26.89 12.56
C THR A 322 29.71 27.47 11.23
N SER A 323 29.00 27.19 10.13
CA SER A 323 28.95 28.09 8.98
C SER A 323 27.52 28.16 8.43
N ASP A 324 26.95 29.33 8.64
CA ASP A 324 25.65 29.84 8.21
C ASP A 324 25.66 30.11 6.70
N THR A 325 24.60 29.71 5.98
CA THR A 325 24.18 30.35 4.72
C THR A 325 22.74 29.99 4.43
N THR A 326 21.85 30.83 4.95
CA THR A 326 20.47 31.02 4.47
C THR A 326 20.49 31.63 3.08
N LYS A 327 19.86 30.97 2.09
CA LYS A 327 19.30 31.64 0.91
C LYS A 327 17.94 31.03 0.57
N GLU A 328 16.94 31.88 0.73
CA GLU A 328 15.57 31.74 0.26
C GLU A 328 15.51 31.50 -1.25
N CYS A 329 14.48 30.77 -1.70
CA CYS A 329 13.87 31.03 -2.98
C CYS A 329 12.35 30.85 -2.84
N SER A 330 11.68 31.98 -2.68
CA SER A 330 10.24 32.17 -2.87
C SER A 330 10.05 32.86 -4.23
N SER A 331 8.92 32.60 -4.90
CA SER A 331 8.42 33.18 -6.17
C SER A 331 9.11 32.62 -7.44
N GLU A 332 8.44 32.24 -8.54
CA GLU A 332 7.20 32.74 -9.15
C GLU A 332 6.63 31.70 -10.15
N LEU A 333 5.30 31.72 -10.35
CA LEU A 333 4.57 31.00 -11.39
C LEU A 333 4.77 31.65 -12.78
N ASN A 334 4.86 30.82 -13.83
CA ASN A 334 3.94 30.84 -15.01
C ASN A 334 4.61 30.21 -16.24
N VAL A 335 4.16 29.02 -16.65
CA VAL A 335 4.22 28.60 -18.05
C VAL A 335 2.95 27.83 -18.40
N PRO A 336 2.16 28.25 -19.41
CA PRO A 336 1.03 27.48 -19.90
C PRO A 336 1.52 26.47 -20.94
N LEU A 337 1.18 25.19 -20.78
CA LEU A 337 1.43 24.20 -21.84
C LEU A 337 0.10 23.64 -22.37
N HIS A 338 -0.15 24.07 -23.60
CA HIS A 338 -1.14 23.56 -24.54
C HIS A 338 -0.74 22.18 -25.07
N GLY A 339 -1.74 21.33 -25.31
CA GLY A 339 -1.69 20.19 -26.24
C GLY A 339 -1.27 18.86 -25.59
N PHE A 340 -1.70 17.69 -26.03
CA PHE A 340 -2.61 17.23 -27.09
C PHE A 340 -3.02 15.79 -26.69
N PHE A 341 -4.17 15.33 -27.21
CA PHE A 341 -4.69 13.95 -27.12
C PHE A 341 -3.72 12.88 -27.65
N TRP A 342 -3.87 11.61 -27.23
CA TRP A 342 -4.50 10.52 -28.01
C TRP A 342 -4.44 9.14 -27.29
N VAL A 343 -5.59 8.45 -27.36
CA VAL A 343 -6.05 7.08 -27.00
C VAL A 343 -5.75 6.51 -25.61
#